data_AF-A0A4Z0E4P8-F1
#
_entry.id   AF-A0A4Z0E4P8-F1
#
_cell.length_a   1.000
_cell.length_b   1.000
_cell.length_c   1.000
_cell.angle_alpha   90.00
_cell.angle_beta   90.00
_cell.angle_gamma   90.00
#
_symmetry.space_group_name_H-M   'P 1'
#
loop_
_entity.id
_entity.type
_entity.pdbx_description
1 polymer ?
#
loop_
_entity_poly.entity_id
_entity_poly.type
_entity_poly.pdbx_seq_one_letter_code
_entity_poly.pdbx_strand_id
1 'polypeptide(L)'
;MSATRTERIEAARLRLEQAKNRLRQLEARASQEERKRDTRRKIILGGLLLDAAGKEPRFAGLLDELVGRIQRPQDRTAFDDWSLHGGVAQAADRIAERA
;
A
#
# COMPACT_ATOMS: atom_id res chain seq x y z
N MET A 1 16.08 40.73 38.48
CA MET A 1 15.59 41.58 37.37
C MET A 1 14.47 40.83 36.67
N SER A 2 13.29 41.43 36.49
CA SER A 2 12.20 40.77 35.75
C SER A 2 12.54 40.70 34.27
N ALA A 3 12.33 39.55 33.64
CA ALA A 3 12.52 39.38 32.20
C ALA A 3 11.82 40.51 31.42
N THR A 4 12.54 41.11 30.48
CA THR A 4 12.01 42.21 29.69
C THR A 4 10.79 41.73 28.90
N ARG A 5 9.86 42.65 28.58
CA ARG A 5 8.66 42.31 27.81
C ARG A 5 9.01 41.60 26.49
N THR A 6 10.13 41.98 25.88
CA THR A 6 10.69 41.38 24.66
C THR A 6 11.14 39.93 24.88
N GLU A 7 11.89 39.64 25.94
CA GLU A 7 12.31 38.27 26.27
C GLU A 7 11.12 37.33 26.50
N ARG A 8 10.05 37.84 27.12
CA ARG A 8 8.82 37.07 27.32
C ARG A 8 8.12 36.75 26.00
N ILE A 9 8.15 37.67 25.03
CA ILE A 9 7.59 37.45 23.69
C ILE A 9 8.41 36.41 22.93
N GLU A 10 9.73 36.51 22.95
CA GLU A 10 10.61 35.53 22.27
C GLU A 10 10.49 34.13 22.88
N ALA A 11 10.42 34.03 24.21
CA ALA A 11 10.16 32.75 24.87
C ALA A 11 8.79 32.16 24.48
N ALA A 12 7.76 32.99 24.31
CA ALA A 12 6.44 32.53 23.84
C ALA A 12 6.48 32.07 22.37
N ARG A 13 7.20 32.78 21.49
CA ARG A 13 7.41 32.38 20.08
C ARG A 13 8.12 31.04 19.99
N LEU A 14 9.19 30.85 20.76
CA LEU A 14 9.93 29.59 20.78
C LEU A 14 9.04 28.41 21.21
N ARG A 15 8.23 28.58 22.27
CA ARG A 15 7.28 27.55 22.71
C ARG A 15 6.23 27.24 21.64
N LEU A 16 5.74 28.24 20.92
CA LEU A 16 4.80 28.05 19.82
C LEU A 16 5.42 27.22 18.70
N GLU A 17 6.64 27.53 18.27
CA GLU A 17 7.33 26.77 17.23
C GLU A 17 7.61 25.32 17.67
N GLN A 18 8.00 25.12 18.93
CA GLN A 18 8.14 23.78 19.50
C GLN A 18 6.82 23.00 19.49
N ALA A 19 5.71 23.64 19.88
CA ALA A 19 4.39 23.03 19.89
C ALA A 19 3.93 22.66 18.47
N LYS A 20 4.14 23.55 17.48
CA LYS A 20 3.86 23.26 16.07
C LYS A 20 4.69 22.10 15.54
N ASN A 21 5.98 22.05 15.87
CA ASN A 21 6.84 20.93 15.51
C ASN A 21 6.34 19.62 16.11
N ARG A 22 5.90 19.66 17.37
CA ARG A 22 5.35 18.48 18.04
C ARG A 22 4.05 18.01 17.39
N LEU A 23 3.15 18.93 17.03
CA LEU A 23 1.92 18.62 16.31
C LEU A 23 2.23 17.93 14.97
N ARG A 24 3.11 18.52 14.15
CA ARG A 24 3.52 17.93 12.87
C ARG A 24 4.09 16.52 13.02
N GLN A 25 4.88 16.27 14.07
CA GLN A 25 5.40 14.93 14.36
C GLN A 25 4.30 13.93 14.72
N LEU A 26 3.28 14.35 15.49
CA LEU A 26 2.16 13.49 15.86
C LEU A 26 1.28 13.17 14.65
N GLU A 27 0.96 14.16 13.82
CA GLU A 27 0.21 13.98 12.58
C GLU A 27 0.93 13.03 11.61
N ALA A 28 2.24 13.20 11.45
CA ALA A 28 3.05 12.31 10.62
C ALA A 28 3.02 10.87 11.13
N ARG A 29 3.09 10.66 12.45
CA ARG A 29 3.00 9.32 13.06
C ARG A 29 1.61 8.70 12.85
N ALA A 30 0.55 9.46 13.08
CA ALA A 30 -0.81 9.00 12.85
C ALA A 30 -1.02 8.59 11.37
N SER A 31 -0.52 9.40 10.43
CA SER A 31 -0.58 9.07 9.00
C SER A 31 0.19 7.79 8.67
N GLN A 32 1.37 7.59 9.26
CA GLN A 32 2.16 6.37 9.06
C GLN A 32 1.47 5.13 9.65
N GLU A 33 0.85 5.25 10.82
CA GLU A 33 0.10 4.16 11.44
C GLU A 33 -1.13 3.77 10.61
N GLU A 34 -1.87 4.75 10.08
CA GLU A 34 -3.02 4.46 9.22
C GLU A 34 -2.58 3.79 7.92
N ARG A 35 -1.49 4.25 7.28
CA ARG A 35 -0.91 3.58 6.10
C ARG A 35 -0.50 2.14 6.40
N LYS A 36 0.12 1.87 7.56
CA LYS A 36 0.48 0.50 7.96
C LYS A 36 -0.75 -0.39 8.11
N ARG A 37 -1.81 0.12 8.73
CA ARG A 37 -3.08 -0.61 8.90
C ARG A 37 -3.74 -0.87 7.55
N ASP A 38 -3.82 0.14 6.69
CA ASP A 38 -4.37 0.02 5.34
C ASP A 38 -3.59 -0.99 4.50
N THR A 39 -2.26 -0.93 4.47
CA THR A 39 -1.42 -1.94 3.80
C THR A 39 -1.69 -3.34 4.34
N ARG A 40 -1.81 -3.51 5.67
CA ARG A 40 -2.12 -4.83 6.26
C ARG A 40 -3.51 -5.34 5.83
N ARG A 41 -4.53 -4.48 5.79
CA ARG A 41 -5.88 -4.83 5.29
C ARG A 41 -5.83 -5.27 3.84
N LYS A 42 -5.13 -4.54 2.98
CA LYS A 42 -4.95 -4.86 1.56
C LYS A 42 -4.23 -6.19 1.35
N ILE A 43 -3.17 -6.48 2.11
CA ILE A 43 -2.46 -7.76 2.04
C ILE A 43 -3.38 -8.92 2.44
N ILE A 44 -4.09 -8.80 3.56
CA ILE A 44 -5.00 -9.86 4.03
C ILE A 44 -6.11 -10.10 3.01
N LEU A 45 -6.79 -9.03 2.58
CA LEU A 45 -7.90 -9.13 1.64
C LEU A 45 -7.44 -9.68 0.29
N GLY A 46 -6.31 -9.20 -0.22
CA GLY A 46 -5.71 -9.70 -1.46
C GLY A 46 -5.38 -11.19 -1.38
N GLY A 47 -4.77 -11.65 -0.28
CA GLY A 47 -4.48 -13.06 -0.06
C GLY A 47 -5.72 -13.94 -0.03
N LEU A 48 -6.79 -13.50 0.66
CA LEU A 48 -8.07 -14.21 0.68
C LEU A 48 -8.73 -14.25 -0.70
N LEU A 49 -8.65 -13.16 -1.47
CA LEU A 49 -9.20 -13.09 -2.82
C LEU A 49 -8.46 -14.03 -3.78
N LEU A 50 -7.13 -14.09 -3.69
CA LEU A 50 -6.31 -15.02 -4.49
C LEU A 50 -6.64 -16.49 -4.15
N ASP A 51 -6.77 -16.82 -2.86
CA ASP A 51 -7.16 -18.16 -2.42
C ASP A 51 -8.56 -18.55 -2.92
N ALA A 52 -9.53 -17.62 -2.85
CA ALA A 52 -10.88 -17.84 -3.37
C ALA A 52 -10.88 -18.02 -4.90
N ALA A 53 -10.07 -17.25 -5.62
CA ALA A 53 -9.96 -17.34 -7.07
C ALA A 53 -9.31 -18.63 -7.58
N GLY A 54 -8.43 -19.25 -6.79
CA GLY A 54 -7.93 -20.60 -7.08
C GLY A 54 -8.97 -21.72 -6.91
N LYS A 55 -10.11 -21.45 -6.23
CA LYS A 55 -11.15 -22.44 -5.91
C LYS A 55 -12.44 -22.23 -6.69
N GLU A 56 -12.79 -20.98 -6.98
CA GLU A 56 -14.05 -20.61 -7.62
C GLU A 56 -13.81 -19.79 -8.90
N PRO A 57 -14.25 -20.28 -10.08
CA PRO A 57 -13.99 -19.62 -11.37
C PRO A 57 -14.49 -18.17 -11.46
N ARG A 58 -15.55 -17.82 -10.74
CA ARG A 58 -16.11 -16.45 -10.73
C ARG A 58 -15.10 -15.40 -10.24
N PHE A 59 -14.24 -15.75 -9.29
CA PHE A 59 -13.26 -14.82 -8.73
C PHE A 59 -12.01 -14.73 -9.62
N ALA A 60 -11.67 -15.80 -10.34
CA ALA A 60 -10.58 -15.79 -11.33
C ALA A 60 -10.86 -14.78 -12.46
N GLY A 61 -12.04 -14.86 -13.09
CA GLY A 61 -12.40 -13.92 -14.16
C GLY A 61 -12.45 -12.46 -13.72
N LEU A 62 -12.91 -12.20 -12.48
CA LEU A 62 -12.89 -10.86 -11.89
C LEU A 62 -11.45 -10.35 -11.69
N LEU A 63 -10.53 -11.20 -11.23
CA LEU A 63 -9.13 -10.82 -11.05
C LEU A 63 -8.46 -10.47 -12.37
N ASP A 64 -8.68 -11.26 -13.41
CA ASP A 64 -8.12 -10.98 -14.74
C ASP A 64 -8.60 -9.64 -15.29
N GLU A 65 -9.89 -9.33 -15.12
CA GLU A 65 -10.45 -8.04 -15.49
C GLU A 65 -9.80 -6.89 -14.69
N LEU A 66 -9.59 -7.06 -13.38
CA LEU A 66 -8.98 -6.04 -12.53
C LEU A 66 -7.50 -5.80 -12.86
N VAL A 67 -6.73 -6.86 -13.14
CA VAL A 67 -5.33 -6.75 -13.58
C VAL A 67 -5.25 -6.03 -14.93
N GLY A 68 -6.17 -6.32 -15.86
CA GLY A 68 -6.26 -5.62 -17.15
C GLY A 68 -6.51 -4.11 -17.04
N ARG A 69 -7.09 -3.63 -15.94
CA ARG A 69 -7.36 -2.20 -15.70
C ARG A 69 -6.15 -1.40 -15.22
N ILE A 70 -5.01 -2.04 -14.94
CA ILE A 70 -3.80 -1.33 -14.51
C ILE A 70 -3.34 -0.40 -15.64
N GLN A 71 -3.35 0.91 -15.38
CA GLN A 71 -3.02 1.92 -16.39
C GLN A 71 -1.55 2.32 -16.37
N ARG A 72 -0.93 2.32 -15.21
CA ARG A 72 0.45 2.76 -15.03
C ARG A 72 1.42 1.70 -15.57
N PRO A 73 2.30 2.03 -16.53
CA PRO A 73 3.24 1.05 -17.10
C PRO A 73 4.11 0.37 -16.04
N GLN A 74 4.58 1.12 -15.04
CA GLN A 74 5.40 0.59 -13.94
C GLN A 74 4.64 -0.40 -13.04
N ASP A 75 3.32 -0.24 -12.89
CA ASP A 75 2.53 -1.17 -12.10
C ASP A 75 2.25 -2.45 -12.91
N ARG A 76 2.17 -2.37 -14.24
CA ARG A 76 2.02 -3.54 -15.12
C ARG A 76 3.21 -4.47 -15.04
N THR A 77 4.43 -3.93 -14.97
CA THR A 77 5.65 -4.76 -14.91
C THR A 77 5.71 -5.67 -13.68
N ALA A 78 4.94 -5.36 -12.62
CA ALA A 78 4.82 -6.23 -11.45
C ALA A 78 4.05 -7.53 -11.73
N PHE A 79 3.36 -7.61 -12.88
CA PHE A 79 2.50 -8.72 -13.28
C PHE A 79 3.00 -9.45 -14.56
N ASP A 80 4.16 -9.09 -15.11
CA ASP A 80 4.64 -9.65 -16.39
C ASP A 80 4.78 -11.19 -16.35
N ASP A 81 5.26 -11.75 -15.24
CA ASP A 81 5.41 -13.20 -15.02
C ASP A 81 4.31 -13.79 -14.10
N TRP A 82 3.25 -13.02 -13.84
CA TRP A 82 2.22 -13.42 -12.89
C TRP A 82 1.10 -14.23 -13.55
N SER A 83 0.70 -15.33 -12.91
CA SER A 83 -0.54 -16.03 -13.23
C SER A 83 -1.19 -16.59 -11.97
N LEU A 84 -2.52 -16.56 -11.91
CA LEU A 84 -3.28 -17.00 -10.75
C LEU A 84 -3.04 -18.48 -10.38
N HIS A 85 -2.81 -19.34 -11.40
CA HIS A 85 -2.61 -20.78 -11.22
C HIS A 85 -1.12 -21.17 -11.08
N GLY A 86 -0.23 -20.19 -10.98
CA GLY A 86 1.21 -20.41 -11.04
C GLY A 86 1.64 -20.79 -12.47
N GLY A 87 2.73 -20.19 -12.95
CA GLY A 87 3.29 -20.38 -14.29
C GLY A 87 3.73 -21.82 -14.66
N VAL A 88 3.27 -22.85 -13.95
CA VAL A 88 3.51 -24.27 -14.23
C VAL A 88 2.30 -24.97 -14.87
N ALA A 89 1.06 -24.49 -14.69
CA ALA A 89 -0.09 -25.08 -15.39
C ALA A 89 0.00 -24.83 -16.92
N GLN A 90 0.48 -23.67 -17.35
CA GLN A 90 0.72 -23.35 -18.76
C GLN A 90 2.02 -23.98 -19.34
N ALA A 91 2.90 -24.54 -18.50
CA ALA A 91 4.06 -25.28 -18.96
C ALA A 91 3.67 -26.70 -19.40
N ALA A 92 2.70 -27.31 -18.71
CA ALA A 92 2.15 -28.62 -19.09
C ALA A 92 1.38 -28.56 -20.42
N ASP A 93 0.55 -27.52 -20.64
CA ASP A 93 -0.19 -27.35 -21.90
C ASP A 93 0.74 -27.12 -23.11
N ARG A 94 1.85 -26.38 -22.93
CA ARG A 94 2.83 -26.14 -24.00
C ARG A 94 3.68 -27.36 -24.38
N ILE A 95 3.76 -28.36 -23.50
CA ILE A 95 4.42 -29.65 -23.79
C ILE A 95 3.43 -30.59 -24.49
N ALA A 96 2.14 -30.52 -24.16
CA ALA A 96 1.09 -31.34 -24.79
C ALA A 96 0.78 -30.93 -26.25
N GLU A 97 0.89 -29.64 -26.61
CA GLU A 97 0.71 -29.19 -28.00
C GLU A 97 1.90 -29.48 -28.93
N ARG A 98 3.02 -29.98 -28.40
CA ARG A 98 4.25 -30.30 -29.15
C ARG A 98 4.55 -31.80 -29.26
N ALA A 99 3.70 -32.66 -28.69
CA ALA A 99 3.79 -34.13 -28.76
C ALA A 99 2.74 -34.68 -29.73
#